data_AF-A0A392N5T8-F1
#
_entry.id   AF-A0A392N5T8-F1
#
_cell.length_a   1.000
_cell.length_b   1.000
_cell.length_c   1.000
_cell.angle_alpha   90.00
_cell.angle_beta   90.00
_cell.angle_gamma   90.00
#
_symmetry.space_group_name_H-M   'P 1'
#
loop_
_entity.id
_entity.type
_entity.pdbx_description
1 polymer ?
#
loop_
_entity_poly.entity_id
_entity_poly.type
_entity_poly.pdbx_seq_one_letter_code
_entity_poly.pdbx_strand_id
1 'polypeptide(L)' 'EVDTIISEVDTDHDGRINYEEFCAMMRSGNQQQVKLF' A
#
# COMPACT_ATOMS: atom_id res chain seq x y z
N GLU A 1 -12.29 -3.18 -4.28
CA GLU A 1 -11.06 -2.57 -4.81
C GLU A 1 -10.22 -1.91 -3.73
N VAL A 2 -10.77 -1.03 -2.89
CA VAL A 2 -10.01 -0.40 -1.79
C VAL A 2 -9.50 -1.43 -0.77
N ASP A 3 -10.29 -2.45 -0.46
CA ASP A 3 -9.88 -3.54 0.44
C ASP A 3 -8.65 -4.31 -0.04
N THR A 4 -8.45 -4.39 -1.37
CA THR A 4 -7.30 -5.09 -1.95
C THR A 4 -6.01 -4.32 -1.71
N ILE A 5 -6.05 -2.99 -1.88
CA ILE A 5 -4.92 -2.08 -1.61
C ILE A 5 -4.55 -2.12 -0.12
N ILE A 6 -5.56 -2.13 0.75
CA ILE A 6 -5.33 -2.24 2.20
C ILE A 6 -4.65 -3.57 2.50
N SER A 7 -5.16 -4.70 1.99
CA SER A 7 -4.57 -6.02 2.24
C SER A 7 -3.14 -6.21 1.71
N GLU A 8 -2.71 -5.40 0.73
CA GLU A 8 -1.35 -5.45 0.19
C GLU A 8 -0.35 -4.64 1.01
N VAL A 9 -0.82 -3.66 1.79
CA VAL A 9 0.02 -2.70 2.52
C VAL A 9 -0.02 -2.91 4.03
N ASP A 10 -1.16 -3.40 4.54
CA ASP A 10 -1.40 -3.80 5.93
C ASP A 10 -0.58 -5.07 6.23
N THR A 11 0.64 -4.86 6.71
CA THR A 11 1.60 -5.94 6.95
C THR A 11 1.34 -6.63 8.28
N ASP A 12 0.77 -5.92 9.26
CA ASP A 12 0.45 -6.44 10.58
C ASP A 12 -0.98 -7.00 10.69
N HIS A 13 -1.80 -6.78 9.65
CA HIS A 13 -3.18 -7.29 9.50
C HIS A 13 -4.13 -6.75 10.58
N ASP A 14 -3.91 -5.52 11.06
CA ASP A 14 -4.79 -4.87 12.03
C ASP A 14 -6.01 -4.18 11.38
N GLY A 15 -6.07 -4.19 10.04
CA GLY A 15 -7.14 -3.59 9.24
C GLY A 15 -7.00 -2.08 9.08
N ARG A 16 -5.85 -1.50 9.43
CA ARG A 16 -5.51 -0.09 9.32
C ARG A 16 -4.14 0.05 8.64
N ILE A 17 -3.81 1.28 8.27
CA ILE A 17 -2.49 1.60 7.73
C ILE A 17 -1.86 2.59 8.69
N ASN A 18 -0.79 2.18 9.35
CA ASN A 18 0.00 3.05 10.21
C ASN A 18 1.00 3.89 9.40
N TYR A 19 1.68 4.82 10.06
CA TYR A 19 2.61 5.74 9.40
C TYR A 19 3.78 5.02 8.70
N GLU A 20 4.28 3.94 9.30
CA GLU A 20 5.40 3.18 8.74
C GLU A 20 4.98 2.43 7.48
N GLU A 21 3.79 1.84 7.51
CA GLU A 21 3.18 1.14 6.37
C GLU A 21 2.85 2.10 5.23
N PHE A 22 2.33 3.29 5.53
CA PHE A 22 2.12 4.34 4.52
C PHE A 22 3.45 4.77 3.89
N CYS A 23 4.49 4.94 4.70
CA CYS A 23 5.81 5.29 4.18
C CYS A 23 6.40 4.14 3.36
N ALA A 24 6.16 2.88 3.74
CA ALA A 24 6.58 1.71 2.98
C ALA A 24 5.86 1.67 1.63
N MET A 25 4.54 1.89 1.60
CA MET A 25 3.75 2.01 0.39
C MET A 25 4.28 3.10 -0.54
N MET A 26 4.56 4.30 -0.03
CA MET A 26 5.11 5.41 -0.83
C MET A 26 6.52 5.14 -1.37
N ARG A 27 7.34 4.40 -0.64
CA ARG A 27 8.67 3.96 -1.10
C ARG A 27 8.57 2.88 -2.17
N SER A 28 7.65 1.93 -2.02
CA SER A 28 7.39 0.84 -2.97
C SER A 28 6.68 1.32 -4.24
N GLY A 29 5.88 2.39 -4.15
CA GLY A 29 5.16 3.01 -5.27
C GLY A 29 6.04 3.68 -6.32
N ASN A 30 7.36 3.76 -6.13
CA ASN A 30 8.30 4.36 -7.08
C ASN A 30 8.73 3.44 -8.25
N GLN A 31 8.21 2.22 -8.36
CA GLN A 31 8.65 1.29 -9.43
C GLN A 31 7.55 0.73 -10.31
N GLN A 32 6.30 0.50 -9.89
CA GLN A 32 5.30 -0.08 -10.78
C GLN A 32 3.86 0.31 -10.41
N GLN A 33 3.37 1.44 -10.91
CA GLN A 33 1.94 1.57 -11.26
C GLN A 33 1.61 2.74 -12.21
N VAL A 34 2.60 3.21 -13.00
CA VAL A 34 2.31 4.01 -14.21
C VAL A 34 1.98 3.04 -15.36
N LYS A 35 0.88 2.30 -15.22
CA LYS A 35 0.21 1.59 -16.32
C LYS A 35 -1.30 1.76 -16.16
N LEU A 36 -1.72 3.02 -16.17
CA LEU A 36 -3.11 3.42 -16.33
C LEU A 36 -3.25 4.37 -17.54
N PHE A 37 -2.39 4.17 -18.54
CA PHE A 37 -2.53 4.68 -19.91
C PHE A 37 -2.19 3.57 -20.89
#